data_AF-A0A0V1FJC9-F1
#
_entry.id   AF-A0A0V1FJC9-F1
#
_cell.length_a   1.000
_cell.length_b   1.000
_cell.length_c   1.000
_cell.angle_alpha   90.00
_cell.angle_beta   90.00
_cell.angle_gamma   90.00
#
_symmetry.space_group_name_H-M   'P 1'
#
loop_
_entity.id
_entity.type
_entity.pdbx_description
1 polymer ?
#
loop_
_entity_poly.entity_id
_entity_poly.type
_entity_poly.pdbx_seq_one_letter_code
_entity_poly.pdbx_strand_id
1 'polypeptide(L)'
;MKQLQVLIYPVVQFVDFMTPSYQMAYHLYGRTALPDPESIVRWMLVYLGLDVEHVPKVLRSDHVDPIRQFRLLQAVQHDQLPPEFLDPSYYKKPLPKLNNTESSEAMHRVQSYLLDWQVSPLLQQDMSDLPKALVLTCEFDPLRDEGYFYVHRLRQAGVNASWIHYSTGFHAMLNIHNEVPLGRQAIQDVATFIRRNLS
;
A
#
# COMPACT_ATOMS: atom_id res chain seq x y z
N MET A 1 1.23 9.89 -27.28
CA MET A 1 -0.04 9.23 -26.89
C MET A 1 -0.41 9.71 -25.49
N LYS A 2 -1.68 10.05 -25.22
CA LYS A 2 -2.13 10.36 -23.85
C LYS A 2 -2.05 9.07 -23.02
N GLN A 3 -1.30 9.08 -21.93
CA GLN A 3 -1.20 7.96 -21.00
C GLN A 3 -1.99 8.31 -19.73
N LEU A 4 -2.61 7.31 -19.12
CA LEU A 4 -3.28 7.41 -17.82
C LEU A 4 -2.94 6.16 -17.00
N GLN A 5 -2.98 6.29 -15.67
CA GLN A 5 -2.91 5.16 -14.76
C GLN A 5 -4.14 5.14 -13.85
N VAL A 6 -4.71 3.96 -13.64
CA VAL A 6 -5.79 3.73 -12.68
C VAL A 6 -5.33 2.63 -11.74
N LEU A 7 -5.21 2.98 -10.46
CA LEU A 7 -4.76 2.10 -9.40
C LEU A 7 -5.95 1.76 -8.51
N ILE A 8 -6.24 0.47 -8.39
CA ILE A 8 -7.39 -0.05 -7.64
C ILE A 8 -6.84 -0.90 -6.51
N TYR A 9 -7.04 -0.46 -5.27
CA TYR A 9 -6.51 -1.14 -4.07
C TYR A 9 -5.01 -1.46 -4.19
N PRO A 10 -4.16 -0.48 -4.54
CA PRO A 10 -2.83 -0.81 -5.04
C PRO A 10 -1.91 -1.26 -3.91
N VAL A 11 -1.21 -2.38 -4.16
CA VAL A 11 -0.03 -2.76 -3.38
C VAL A 11 1.17 -2.02 -3.97
N VAL A 12 1.76 -1.08 -3.23
CA VAL A 12 2.82 -0.18 -3.70
C VAL A 12 4.04 -0.15 -2.80
N GLN A 13 4.01 -0.84 -1.65
CA GLN A 13 5.12 -0.85 -0.72
C GLN A 13 5.20 -2.16 0.08
N PHE A 14 6.43 -2.59 0.36
CA PHE A 14 6.74 -3.69 1.27
C PHE A 14 7.69 -3.21 2.38
N VAL A 15 7.57 -1.95 2.81
CA VAL A 15 8.42 -1.33 3.84
C VAL A 15 7.80 -1.48 5.23
N ASP A 16 6.53 -1.14 5.37
CA ASP A 16 5.84 -1.04 6.65
C ASP A 16 4.49 -1.76 6.61
N PHE A 17 4.38 -2.83 7.39
CA PHE A 17 3.15 -3.59 7.59
C PHE A 17 2.43 -3.23 8.89
N MET A 18 2.80 -2.11 9.50
CA MET A 18 2.28 -1.59 10.77
C MET A 18 1.56 -0.23 10.58
N THR A 19 1.14 0.10 9.36
CA THR A 19 0.26 1.26 9.11
C THR A 19 -1.09 1.09 9.85
N PRO A 20 -1.83 2.18 10.10
CA PRO A 20 -3.14 2.10 10.76
C PRO A 20 -4.12 1.11 10.13
N SER A 21 -4.17 1.01 8.80
CA SER A 21 -5.04 0.07 8.06
C SER A 21 -4.63 -1.39 8.25
N TYR A 22 -3.34 -1.72 8.29
CA TYR A 22 -2.88 -3.06 8.68
C TYR A 22 -3.25 -3.39 10.13
N GLN A 23 -3.06 -2.45 11.06
CA GLN A 23 -3.43 -2.65 12.47
C GLN A 23 -4.95 -2.79 12.66
N MET A 24 -5.73 -1.99 11.92
CA MET A 24 -7.18 -2.09 11.87
C MET A 24 -7.62 -3.47 11.38
N ALA A 25 -7.00 -3.99 10.33
CA ALA A 25 -7.33 -5.30 9.78
C ALA A 25 -7.11 -6.41 10.81
N TYR A 26 -5.98 -6.40 11.52
CA TYR A 26 -5.73 -7.35 12.61
C TYR A 26 -6.70 -7.17 13.78
N HIS A 27 -7.04 -5.93 14.13
CA HIS A 27 -7.93 -5.64 15.25
C HIS A 27 -9.38 -6.09 14.97
N LEU A 28 -9.93 -5.73 13.81
CA LEU A 28 -11.33 -5.97 13.46
C LEU A 28 -11.58 -7.37 12.90
N TYR A 29 -10.62 -7.92 12.14
CA TYR A 29 -10.80 -9.15 11.37
C TYR A 29 -9.84 -10.27 11.77
N GLY A 30 -8.88 -10.01 12.67
CA GLY A 30 -7.85 -10.98 13.00
C GLY A 30 -7.10 -11.45 11.75
N ARG A 31 -7.21 -12.74 11.42
CA ARG A 31 -6.58 -13.36 10.24
C ARG A 31 -7.57 -13.69 9.12
N THR A 32 -8.71 -12.99 9.09
CA THR A 32 -9.77 -13.21 8.10
C THR A 32 -10.05 -11.98 7.25
N ALA A 33 -9.17 -10.97 7.28
CA ALA A 33 -9.26 -9.85 6.34
C ALA A 33 -9.08 -10.36 4.90
N LEU A 34 -9.63 -9.62 3.94
CA LEU A 34 -9.39 -9.85 2.52
C LEU A 34 -8.77 -8.57 1.92
N PRO A 35 -7.55 -8.62 1.38
CA PRO A 35 -6.56 -9.66 1.64
C PRO A 35 -6.14 -9.66 3.11
N ASP A 36 -5.65 -10.78 3.61
CA ASP A 36 -5.03 -10.83 4.93
C ASP A 36 -3.55 -10.39 4.82
N PRO A 37 -3.00 -9.59 5.76
CA PRO A 37 -1.64 -9.08 5.65
C PRO A 37 -0.56 -10.17 5.58
N GLU A 38 -0.73 -11.29 6.30
CA GLU A 38 0.18 -12.44 6.19
C GLU A 38 0.12 -13.06 4.79
N SER A 39 -1.07 -13.14 4.23
CA SER A 39 -1.29 -13.62 2.86
C SER A 39 -0.62 -12.73 1.80
N ILE A 40 -0.71 -11.39 1.94
CA ILE A 40 -0.03 -10.43 1.05
C ILE A 40 1.47 -10.70 1.02
N VAL A 41 2.10 -10.77 2.19
CA VAL A 41 3.54 -11.02 2.32
C VAL A 41 3.91 -12.38 1.75
N ARG A 42 3.15 -13.42 2.10
CA ARG A 42 3.39 -14.79 1.61
C ARG A 42 3.33 -14.85 0.09
N TRP A 43 2.31 -14.28 -0.54
CA TRP A 43 2.17 -14.27 -1.99
C TRP A 43 3.30 -13.51 -2.67
N MET A 44 3.73 -12.39 -2.12
CA MET A 44 4.85 -11.64 -2.68
C MET A 44 6.17 -12.41 -2.58
N LEU A 45 6.45 -13.06 -1.45
CA LEU A 45 7.64 -13.89 -1.32
C LEU A 45 7.64 -15.06 -2.32
N VAL A 46 6.51 -15.74 -2.49
CA VAL A 46 6.35 -16.79 -3.52
C VAL A 46 6.56 -16.23 -4.93
N TYR A 47 5.96 -15.08 -5.25
CA TYR A 47 6.10 -14.43 -6.55
C TYR A 47 7.56 -14.09 -6.90
N LEU A 48 8.36 -13.71 -5.90
CA LEU A 48 9.77 -13.35 -6.05
C LEU A 48 10.73 -14.55 -5.93
N GLY A 49 10.23 -15.77 -5.71
CA GLY A 49 11.08 -16.94 -5.48
C GLY A 49 11.92 -16.85 -4.19
N LEU A 50 11.31 -16.31 -3.13
CA LEU A 50 11.86 -16.17 -1.78
C LEU A 50 11.17 -17.16 -0.82
N ASP A 51 11.87 -17.52 0.26
CA ASP A 51 11.34 -18.44 1.26
C ASP A 51 10.24 -17.77 2.11
N VAL A 52 9.10 -18.46 2.24
CA VAL A 52 7.96 -18.03 3.05
C VAL A 52 8.24 -18.13 4.56
N GLU A 53 9.32 -18.78 4.99
CA GLU A 53 9.75 -18.76 6.39
C GLU A 53 10.05 -17.33 6.88
N HIS A 54 10.31 -16.39 5.96
CA HIS A 54 10.58 -14.99 6.27
C HIS A 54 9.32 -14.16 6.51
N VAL A 55 8.11 -14.69 6.29
CA VAL A 55 6.84 -13.95 6.47
C VAL A 55 6.75 -13.24 7.83
N PRO A 56 7.02 -13.89 8.99
CA PRO A 56 6.92 -13.21 10.29
C PRO A 56 7.91 -12.05 10.44
N LYS A 57 9.09 -12.16 9.83
CA LYS A 57 10.13 -11.12 9.84
C LYS A 57 9.73 -9.94 8.96
N VAL A 58 9.21 -10.21 7.77
CA VAL A 58 8.74 -9.17 6.84
C VAL A 58 7.53 -8.41 7.40
N LEU A 59 6.58 -9.10 8.03
CA LEU A 59 5.43 -8.47 8.69
C LEU A 59 5.80 -7.52 9.82
N ARG A 60 6.96 -7.74 10.46
CA ARG A 60 7.49 -6.80 11.46
C ARG A 60 8.36 -5.73 10.84
N SER A 61 8.58 -5.75 9.53
CA SER A 61 9.56 -4.93 8.82
C SER A 61 11.00 -5.18 9.29
N ASP A 62 11.34 -6.42 9.68
CA ASP A 62 12.70 -6.80 10.09
C ASP A 62 13.68 -6.84 8.90
N HIS A 63 13.16 -6.96 7.68
CA HIS A 63 13.97 -6.91 6.45
C HIS A 63 14.42 -5.50 6.07
N VAL A 64 13.88 -4.45 6.71
CA VAL A 64 14.27 -3.06 6.45
C VAL A 64 15.40 -2.66 7.40
N ASP A 65 16.59 -2.42 6.87
CA ASP A 65 17.74 -2.02 7.67
C ASP A 65 17.58 -0.58 8.24
N PRO A 66 18.06 -0.32 9.47
CA PRO A 66 17.92 0.98 10.13
C PRO A 66 18.48 2.17 9.34
N ILE A 67 19.53 1.95 8.53
CA ILE A 67 20.17 3.01 7.75
C ILE A 67 19.25 3.44 6.60
N ARG A 68 18.62 2.47 5.94
CA ARG A 68 17.62 2.71 4.89
C ARG A 68 16.29 3.17 5.46
N GLN A 69 15.94 2.76 6.67
CA GLN A 69 14.68 3.12 7.32
C GLN A 69 14.46 4.63 7.31
N PHE A 70 15.49 5.45 7.56
CA PHE A 70 15.38 6.92 7.51
C PHE A 70 14.91 7.45 6.14
N ARG A 71 15.41 6.89 5.03
CA ARG A 71 15.01 7.29 3.68
C ARG A 71 13.62 6.74 3.31
N LEU A 72 13.32 5.52 3.74
CA LEU A 72 12.07 4.84 3.39
C LEU A 72 10.86 5.35 4.19
N LEU A 73 11.08 5.80 5.43
CA LEU A 73 10.06 6.48 6.23
C LEU A 73 9.60 7.81 5.61
N GLN A 74 10.39 8.43 4.73
CA GLN A 74 9.91 9.60 3.97
C GLN A 74 8.79 9.23 3.00
N ALA A 75 8.73 7.98 2.56
CA ALA A 75 7.68 7.51 1.66
C ALA A 75 6.44 7.00 2.42
N VAL A 76 6.60 6.57 3.68
CA VAL A 76 5.54 6.04 4.54
C VAL A 76 5.42 6.91 5.80
N GLN A 77 4.73 8.05 5.66
CA GLN A 77 4.62 9.05 6.73
C GLN A 77 3.25 8.95 7.41
N HIS A 78 3.17 8.20 8.50
CA HIS A 78 1.91 7.99 9.23
C HIS A 78 1.24 9.30 9.66
N ASP A 79 2.03 10.33 9.97
CA ASP A 79 1.52 11.64 10.40
C ASP A 79 0.85 12.43 9.29
N GLN A 80 1.00 12.01 8.03
CA GLN A 80 0.33 12.62 6.87
C GLN A 80 -1.02 11.97 6.57
N LEU A 81 -1.34 10.85 7.23
CA LEU A 81 -2.64 10.20 7.05
C LEU A 81 -3.76 11.10 7.62
N PRO A 82 -4.97 11.04 7.03
CA PRO A 82 -6.13 11.73 7.59
C PRO A 82 -6.36 11.34 9.06
N PRO A 83 -6.71 12.29 9.95
CA PRO A 83 -6.91 12.00 11.38
C PRO A 83 -7.91 10.89 11.66
N GLU A 84 -8.94 10.74 10.82
CA GLU A 84 -9.95 9.68 10.90
C GLU A 84 -9.38 8.27 10.71
N PHE A 85 -8.20 8.14 10.08
CA PHE A 85 -7.53 6.84 9.91
C PHE A 85 -6.72 6.43 11.15
N LEU A 86 -6.49 7.35 12.09
CA LEU A 86 -5.61 7.20 13.25
C LEU A 86 -6.40 6.88 14.53
N ASP A 87 -7.30 5.90 14.48
CA ASP A 87 -8.14 5.52 15.62
C ASP A 87 -7.29 4.96 16.78
N PRO A 88 -7.28 5.62 17.96
CA PRO A 88 -6.44 5.24 19.09
C PRO A 88 -6.86 3.93 19.77
N SER A 89 -8.04 3.38 19.46
CA SER A 89 -8.50 2.09 20.01
C SER A 89 -7.66 0.91 19.55
N TYR A 90 -7.08 0.99 18.35
CA TYR A 90 -6.22 -0.05 17.78
C TYR A 90 -4.87 0.46 17.27
N TYR A 91 -4.78 1.70 16.78
CA TYR A 91 -3.56 2.18 16.15
C TYR A 91 -2.49 2.55 17.19
N LYS A 92 -1.32 1.93 17.04
CA LYS A 92 -0.10 2.27 17.77
C LYS A 92 1.01 2.57 16.77
N LYS A 93 1.48 3.81 16.75
CA LYS A 93 2.58 4.22 15.86
C LYS A 93 3.83 3.37 16.15
N PRO A 94 4.42 2.67 15.15
CA PRO A 94 5.62 1.88 15.36
C PRO A 94 6.80 2.80 15.71
N LEU A 95 7.67 2.33 16.60
CA LEU A 95 8.93 3.00 16.91
C LEU A 95 9.99 2.65 15.87
N PRO A 96 10.87 3.59 15.47
CA PRO A 96 12.00 3.28 14.61
C PRO A 96 12.88 2.19 15.20
N LYS A 97 13.40 1.30 14.35
CA LYS A 97 14.29 0.23 14.80
C LYS A 97 15.71 0.76 14.84
N LEU A 98 16.26 0.85 16.04
CA LEU A 98 17.61 1.37 16.25
C LEU A 98 18.71 0.35 15.89
N ASN A 99 18.41 -0.94 16.01
CA ASN A 99 19.34 -2.04 15.72
C ASN A 99 18.59 -3.14 14.95
N ASN A 100 19.23 -3.74 13.95
CA ASN A 100 18.72 -4.95 13.31
C ASN A 100 19.60 -6.14 13.68
N THR A 101 19.05 -7.13 14.37
CA THR A 101 19.79 -8.31 14.85
C THR A 101 19.92 -9.41 13.79
N GLU A 102 19.36 -9.21 12.60
CA GLU A 102 19.07 -10.27 11.62
C GLU A 102 19.75 -9.99 10.27
N SER A 103 21.05 -9.73 10.31
CA SER A 103 21.92 -9.45 9.13
C SER A 103 22.33 -10.74 8.40
N SER A 104 21.38 -11.64 8.12
CA SER A 104 21.65 -12.85 7.34
C SER A 104 21.68 -12.56 5.83
N GLU A 105 22.43 -13.35 5.05
CA GLU A 105 22.43 -13.24 3.58
C GLU A 105 21.00 -13.37 3.00
N ALA A 106 20.21 -14.30 3.56
CA ALA A 106 18.80 -14.47 3.20
C ALA A 106 17.98 -13.19 3.40
N MET A 107 18.17 -12.49 4.52
CA MET A 107 17.45 -11.25 4.80
C MET A 107 17.90 -10.09 3.89
N HIS A 108 19.19 -10.03 3.53
CA HIS A 108 19.67 -9.07 2.52
C HIS A 108 19.03 -9.32 1.16
N ARG A 109 18.87 -10.60 0.77
CA ARG A 109 18.20 -10.97 -0.47
C ARG A 109 16.72 -10.54 -0.44
N VAL A 110 15.99 -10.88 0.63
CA VAL A 110 14.59 -10.44 0.83
C VAL A 110 14.49 -8.91 0.73
N GLN A 111 15.37 -8.20 1.44
CA GLN A 111 15.42 -6.74 1.41
C GLN A 111 15.64 -6.21 -0.02
N SER A 112 16.59 -6.78 -0.77
CA SER A 112 16.91 -6.29 -2.12
C SER A 112 15.74 -6.38 -3.09
N TYR A 113 14.90 -7.41 -2.99
CA TYR A 113 13.73 -7.55 -3.85
C TYR A 113 12.56 -6.69 -3.36
N LEU A 114 12.21 -6.78 -2.07
CA LEU A 114 11.04 -6.07 -1.54
C LEU A 114 11.20 -4.55 -1.61
N LEU A 115 12.44 -4.05 -1.54
CA LEU A 115 12.73 -2.62 -1.62
C LEU A 115 13.11 -2.14 -3.03
N ASP A 116 13.06 -3.01 -4.04
CA ASP A 116 13.18 -2.59 -5.44
C ASP A 116 11.94 -1.75 -5.82
N TRP A 117 12.13 -0.62 -6.50
CA TRP A 117 11.04 0.28 -6.88
C TRP A 117 10.05 -0.37 -7.87
N GLN A 118 10.45 -1.42 -8.58
CA GLN A 118 9.57 -2.19 -9.46
C GLN A 118 8.60 -3.08 -8.67
N VAL A 119 8.97 -3.47 -7.44
CA VAL A 119 8.13 -4.24 -6.51
C VAL A 119 7.39 -3.33 -5.55
N SER A 120 8.06 -2.27 -5.09
CA SER A 120 7.52 -1.22 -4.24
C SER A 120 7.53 0.14 -4.96
N PRO A 121 6.59 0.41 -5.90
CA PRO A 121 6.50 1.68 -6.65
C PRO A 121 6.52 2.94 -5.80
N LEU A 122 6.08 2.87 -4.54
CA LEU A 122 6.14 4.00 -3.61
C LEU A 122 7.58 4.50 -3.37
N LEU A 123 8.58 3.64 -3.61
CA LEU A 123 10.01 3.93 -3.45
C LEU A 123 10.67 4.52 -4.68
N GLN A 124 9.93 4.71 -5.77
CA GLN A 124 10.47 5.36 -6.97
C GLN A 124 10.97 6.78 -6.61
N GLN A 125 12.22 7.07 -6.98
CA GLN A 125 12.88 8.31 -6.57
C GLN A 125 12.27 9.54 -7.25
N ASP A 126 12.02 9.44 -8.56
CA ASP A 126 11.41 10.51 -9.35
C ASP A 126 10.08 10.03 -9.94
N MET A 127 9.01 10.74 -9.58
CA MET A 127 7.65 10.48 -10.05
C MET A 127 7.13 11.58 -10.99
N SER A 128 7.94 12.59 -11.32
CA SER A 128 7.49 13.82 -11.98
C SER A 128 6.97 13.61 -13.41
N ASP A 129 7.48 12.60 -14.12
CA ASP A 129 7.06 12.26 -15.49
C ASP A 129 6.01 11.14 -15.55
N LEU A 130 5.37 10.81 -14.42
CA LEU A 130 4.34 9.79 -14.41
C LEU A 130 3.01 10.31 -15.01
N PRO A 131 2.23 9.44 -15.68
CA PRO A 131 0.94 9.80 -16.23
C PRO A 131 -0.05 10.28 -15.17
N LYS A 132 -1.04 11.07 -15.59
CA LYS A 132 -2.20 11.44 -14.76
C LYS A 132 -2.84 10.17 -14.16
N ALA A 133 -3.12 10.22 -12.86
CA ALA A 133 -3.50 9.06 -12.07
C ALA A 133 -4.89 9.19 -11.45
N LEU A 134 -5.58 8.06 -11.32
CA LEU A 134 -6.68 7.86 -10.40
C LEU A 134 -6.30 6.73 -9.44
N VAL A 135 -6.42 6.96 -8.14
CA VAL A 135 -6.21 5.93 -7.11
C VAL A 135 -7.51 5.72 -6.34
N LEU A 136 -7.91 4.46 -6.19
CA LEU A 136 -9.07 4.05 -5.40
C LEU A 136 -8.62 3.32 -4.15
N THR A 137 -9.12 3.74 -2.99
CA THR A 137 -8.95 3.04 -1.72
C THR A 137 -10.29 2.76 -1.05
N CYS A 138 -10.31 1.77 -0.17
CA CYS A 138 -11.49 1.38 0.63
C CYS A 138 -11.15 1.51 2.11
N GLU A 139 -12.14 1.83 2.94
CA GLU A 139 -11.92 1.92 4.39
C GLU A 139 -11.52 0.58 4.97
N PHE A 140 -12.25 -0.48 4.63
CA PHE A 140 -12.02 -1.83 5.12
C PHE A 140 -11.08 -2.63 4.22
N ASP A 141 -9.92 -2.05 3.93
CA ASP A 141 -8.85 -2.63 3.11
C ASP A 141 -7.49 -2.39 3.79
N PRO A 142 -6.69 -3.43 4.09
CA PRO A 142 -5.35 -3.22 4.67
C PRO A 142 -4.41 -2.39 3.79
N LEU A 143 -4.69 -2.30 2.48
CA LEU A 143 -3.89 -1.52 1.52
C LEU A 143 -4.31 -0.04 1.44
N ARG A 144 -5.27 0.38 2.29
CA ARG A 144 -5.83 1.75 2.25
C ARG A 144 -4.74 2.82 2.35
N ASP A 145 -3.86 2.68 3.33
CA ASP A 145 -2.91 3.75 3.67
C ASP A 145 -1.81 3.87 2.61
N GLU A 146 -1.36 2.75 2.02
CA GLU A 146 -0.34 2.78 0.98
C GLU A 146 -0.85 3.40 -0.33
N GLY A 147 -2.12 3.19 -0.67
CA GLY A 147 -2.78 3.93 -1.74
C GLY A 147 -2.80 5.45 -1.48
N TYR A 148 -3.06 5.87 -0.23
CA TYR A 148 -3.01 7.29 0.15
C TYR A 148 -1.59 7.88 0.03
N PHE A 149 -0.57 7.18 0.53
CA PHE A 149 0.82 7.62 0.41
C PHE A 149 1.25 7.79 -1.05
N TYR A 150 0.83 6.88 -1.93
CA TYR A 150 1.13 6.97 -3.36
C TYR A 150 0.51 8.21 -4.00
N VAL A 151 -0.76 8.50 -3.72
CA VAL A 151 -1.43 9.73 -4.18
C VAL A 151 -0.68 10.97 -3.71
N HIS A 152 -0.31 10.99 -2.42
CA HIS A 152 0.37 12.13 -1.84
C HIS A 152 1.72 12.39 -2.54
N ARG A 153 2.51 11.33 -2.77
CA ARG A 153 3.81 11.40 -3.44
C ARG A 153 3.69 11.83 -4.91
N LEU A 154 2.71 11.30 -5.65
CA LEU A 154 2.41 11.75 -7.01
C LEU A 154 2.12 13.25 -7.06
N ARG A 155 1.26 13.75 -6.16
CA ARG A 155 0.90 15.18 -6.10
C ARG A 155 2.10 16.05 -5.75
N GLN A 156 2.94 15.61 -4.80
CA GLN A 156 4.18 16.31 -4.44
C GLN A 156 5.16 16.40 -5.62
N ALA A 157 5.18 15.38 -6.49
CA ALA A 157 5.98 15.36 -7.71
C ALA A 157 5.37 16.17 -8.87
N GLY A 158 4.22 16.83 -8.68
CA GLY A 158 3.53 17.62 -9.71
C GLY A 158 2.62 16.81 -10.63
N VAL A 159 2.44 15.50 -10.37
CA VAL A 159 1.52 14.66 -11.15
C VAL A 159 0.07 14.98 -10.79
N ASN A 160 -0.77 15.09 -11.82
CA ASN A 160 -2.22 15.22 -11.62
C ASN A 160 -2.79 13.88 -11.14
N ALA A 161 -2.90 13.72 -9.82
CA ALA A 161 -3.43 12.51 -9.19
C ALA A 161 -4.77 12.78 -8.48
N SER A 162 -5.81 12.11 -8.96
CA SER A 162 -7.12 12.04 -8.31
C SER A 162 -7.16 10.87 -7.34
N TRP A 163 -7.91 11.03 -6.25
CA TRP A 163 -8.10 10.00 -5.24
C TRP A 163 -9.57 9.90 -4.89
N ILE A 164 -10.10 8.68 -4.86
CA ILE A 164 -11.44 8.40 -4.37
C ILE A 164 -11.31 7.37 -3.26
N HIS A 165 -11.85 7.71 -2.10
CA HIS A 165 -11.89 6.86 -0.94
C HIS A 165 -13.33 6.41 -0.66
N TYR A 166 -13.56 5.10 -0.64
CA TYR A 166 -14.85 4.52 -0.33
C TYR A 166 -14.93 4.17 1.16
N SER A 167 -15.56 5.04 1.95
CA SER A 167 -15.62 4.95 3.42
C SER A 167 -16.36 3.72 3.96
N THR A 168 -17.16 3.05 3.13
CA THR A 168 -17.84 1.79 3.46
C THR A 168 -17.42 0.63 2.57
N GLY A 169 -16.41 0.86 1.72
CA GLY A 169 -15.89 -0.14 0.80
C GLY A 169 -14.93 -1.12 1.48
N PHE A 170 -14.76 -2.26 0.83
CA PHE A 170 -13.82 -3.31 1.22
C PHE A 170 -13.06 -3.79 -0.02
N HIS A 171 -11.91 -4.43 0.19
CA HIS A 171 -11.07 -4.90 -0.90
C HIS A 171 -11.83 -5.82 -1.88
N ALA A 172 -11.49 -5.75 -3.16
CA ALA A 172 -12.08 -6.55 -4.23
C ALA A 172 -13.59 -6.35 -4.48
N MET A 173 -14.25 -5.35 -3.90
CA MET A 173 -15.69 -5.10 -4.15
C MET A 173 -16.03 -4.88 -5.65
N LEU A 174 -15.08 -4.41 -6.48
CA LEU A 174 -15.28 -4.30 -7.94
C LEU A 174 -15.48 -5.65 -8.63
N ASN A 175 -14.92 -6.74 -8.10
CA ASN A 175 -15.05 -8.07 -8.71
C ASN A 175 -16.47 -8.63 -8.56
N ILE A 176 -17.25 -8.08 -7.63
CA ILE A 176 -18.64 -8.46 -7.34
C ILE A 176 -19.60 -7.28 -7.50
N HIS A 177 -19.28 -6.35 -8.40
CA HIS A 177 -20.04 -5.14 -8.69
C HIS A 177 -21.51 -5.38 -9.09
N ASN A 178 -21.87 -6.61 -9.50
CA ASN A 178 -23.26 -6.95 -9.76
C ASN A 178 -24.10 -6.97 -8.47
N GLU A 179 -23.50 -7.43 -7.37
CA GLU A 179 -24.15 -7.57 -6.06
C GLU A 179 -23.89 -6.38 -5.14
N VAL A 180 -22.77 -5.67 -5.34
CA VAL A 180 -22.36 -4.55 -4.49
C VAL A 180 -22.55 -3.22 -5.23
N PRO A 181 -23.55 -2.40 -4.86
CA PRO A 181 -23.80 -1.10 -5.50
C PRO A 181 -22.56 -0.18 -5.48
N LEU A 182 -21.79 -0.20 -4.39
CA LEU A 182 -20.56 0.59 -4.27
C LEU A 182 -19.47 0.14 -5.24
N GLY A 183 -19.36 -1.17 -5.51
CA GLY A 183 -18.48 -1.71 -6.55
C GLY A 183 -18.89 -1.26 -7.95
N ARG A 184 -20.21 -1.21 -8.23
CA ARG A 184 -20.74 -0.66 -9.49
C ARG A 184 -20.43 0.82 -9.65
N GLN A 185 -20.61 1.60 -8.57
CA GLN A 185 -20.24 3.01 -8.54
C GLN A 185 -18.75 3.19 -8.83
N ALA A 186 -17.88 2.39 -8.22
CA ALA A 186 -16.45 2.50 -8.44
C ALA A 186 -16.03 2.21 -9.90
N ILE A 187 -16.67 1.24 -10.56
CA ILE A 187 -16.46 1.01 -12.00
C ILE A 187 -16.90 2.23 -12.82
N GLN A 188 -18.03 2.85 -12.46
CA GLN A 188 -18.52 4.06 -13.14
C GLN A 188 -17.59 5.26 -12.93
N ASP A 189 -17.00 5.40 -11.74
CA ASP A 189 -16.02 6.44 -11.43
C ASP A 189 -14.75 6.27 -12.28
N VAL A 190 -14.22 5.05 -12.38
CA VAL A 190 -13.09 4.71 -13.27
C VAL A 190 -13.42 5.04 -14.72
N ALA A 191 -14.57 4.56 -15.22
CA ALA A 191 -14.99 4.82 -16.60
C ALA A 191 -15.16 6.32 -16.88
N THR A 192 -15.67 7.07 -15.91
CA THR A 192 -15.82 8.54 -16.00
C THR A 192 -14.46 9.23 -16.06
N PHE A 193 -13.52 8.83 -15.20
CA PHE A 193 -12.15 9.35 -15.24
C PHE A 193 -11.47 9.08 -16.58
N ILE A 194 -11.57 7.87 -17.11
CA ILE A 194 -10.99 7.51 -18.40
C ILE A 194 -11.60 8.35 -19.52
N ARG A 195 -12.95 8.39 -19.62
CA ARG A 195 -13.64 9.15 -20.68
C ARG A 195 -13.26 10.63 -20.67
N ARG A 196 -13.18 11.27 -19.51
CA ARG A 196 -12.84 12.70 -19.38
C ARG A 196 -11.40 13.03 -19.79
N ASN A 197 -10.49 12.06 -19.78
CA ASN A 197 -9.07 12.31 -19.93
C ASN A 197 -8.44 11.67 -21.17
N LEU A 198 -9.08 10.66 -21.79
CA LEU A 198 -8.65 10.07 -23.06
C LEU A 198 -9.41 10.57 -24.28
N SER A 199 -10.58 11.22 -24.10
CA SER A 199 -11.29 11.87 -25.22
C SER A 199 -10.49 13.01 -25.84
#